data_AF-A0A849QIY4-F1
#
_entry.id   AF-A0A849QIY4-F1
#
_cell.length_a   1.000
_cell.length_b   1.000
_cell.length_c   1.000
_cell.angle_alpha   90.00
_cell.angle_beta   90.00
_cell.angle_gamma   90.00
#
_symmetry.space_group_name_H-M   'P 1'
#
loop_
_entity.id
_entity.type
_entity.pdbx_description
1 polymer ?
#
loop_
_entity_poly.entity_id
_entity_poly.type
_entity_poly.pdbx_seq_one_letter_code
_entity_poly.pdbx_strand_id
1 'polypeptide(L)'
;MDKILLFGILFFAFMTLYNLKIAIKQKKDFIPAIIGFLFTLMVLLVYFKQIFYGLMCITVIAVISIIYLVKVMLKPSELSKSWGEKISKELEKKGCKDPLKLKDFLRWRGFAKIAVKYGAKKAAFFYASFIVASISLLLLFFCVIFPEVAQISLGEWISFIAIGFIFLYYVSSKVFEKALKDVNTNE
;
A
#
# COMPACT_ATOMS: atom_id res chain seq x y z
N MET A 1 -14.90 8.92 -19.30
CA MET A 1 -13.67 9.49 -18.69
C MET A 1 -14.00 10.19 -17.36
N ASP A 2 -14.92 11.14 -17.35
CA ASP A 2 -15.25 11.96 -16.17
C ASP A 2 -15.67 11.17 -14.92
N LYS A 3 -16.47 10.11 -15.07
CA LYS A 3 -16.86 9.24 -13.94
C LYS A 3 -15.66 8.55 -13.28
N ILE A 4 -14.67 8.15 -14.08
CA ILE A 4 -13.44 7.50 -13.60
C ILE A 4 -12.59 8.55 -12.86
N LEU A 5 -12.44 9.75 -13.41
CA LEU A 5 -11.70 10.83 -12.78
C LEU A 5 -12.34 11.26 -11.45
N LEU A 6 -13.67 11.41 -11.40
CA LEU A 6 -14.41 11.71 -10.17
C LEU A 6 -14.20 10.63 -9.10
N PHE A 7 -14.28 9.36 -9.49
CA PHE A 7 -13.97 8.24 -8.58
C PHE A 7 -12.53 8.31 -8.08
N GLY A 8 -11.56 8.60 -8.96
CA GLY A 8 -10.15 8.79 -8.59
C GLY A 8 -9.94 9.93 -7.60
N ILE A 9 -10.57 11.10 -7.83
CA ILE A 9 -10.52 12.24 -6.91
C ILE A 9 -11.03 11.84 -5.53
N LEU A 10 -12.21 11.24 -5.45
CA LEU A 10 -12.80 10.81 -4.18
C LEU A 10 -11.93 9.76 -3.47
N PHE A 11 -11.40 8.79 -4.23
CA PHE A 11 -10.53 7.75 -3.70
C PHE A 11 -9.23 8.31 -3.13
N PHE A 12 -8.50 9.13 -3.88
CA PHE A 12 -7.24 9.70 -3.42
C PHE A 12 -7.44 10.73 -2.31
N ALA A 13 -8.52 11.52 -2.35
CA ALA A 13 -8.85 12.44 -1.27
C ALA A 13 -9.12 11.68 0.04
N PHE A 14 -9.89 10.59 -0.03
CA PHE A 14 -10.13 9.72 1.12
C PHE A 14 -8.82 9.12 1.66
N MET A 15 -7.96 8.59 0.78
CA MET A 15 -6.66 8.04 1.17
C MET A 15 -5.74 9.09 1.80
N THR A 16 -5.76 10.33 1.28
CA THR A 16 -5.04 11.47 1.84
C THR A 16 -5.46 11.74 3.27
N LEU A 17 -6.77 11.88 3.52
CA LEU A 17 -7.31 12.15 4.85
C LEU A 17 -7.05 10.99 5.81
N TYR A 18 -7.17 9.74 5.34
CA TYR A 18 -6.87 8.56 6.13
C TYR A 18 -5.40 8.52 6.56
N ASN A 19 -4.48 8.74 5.62
CA ASN A 19 -3.04 8.75 5.89
C ASN A 19 -2.65 9.93 6.78
N LEU A 20 -3.23 11.11 6.58
CA LEU A 20 -3.01 12.28 7.42
C LEU A 20 -3.46 12.04 8.86
N LYS A 21 -4.66 11.47 9.04
CA LYS A 21 -5.18 11.09 10.37
C LYS A 21 -4.26 10.09 11.07
N ILE A 22 -3.69 9.13 10.33
CA ILE A 22 -2.72 8.18 10.88
C ILE A 22 -1.40 8.86 11.24
N ALA A 23 -0.87 9.73 10.37
CA ALA A 23 0.37 10.46 10.61
C ALA A 23 0.28 11.28 11.90
N ILE A 24 -0.81 12.03 12.07
CA ILE A 24 -1.06 12.82 13.29
C ILE A 24 -1.23 11.91 14.51
N LYS A 25 -2.14 10.93 14.45
CA LYS A 25 -2.46 10.09 15.63
C LYS A 25 -1.30 9.21 16.07
N GLN A 26 -0.45 8.77 15.15
CA GLN A 26 0.63 7.82 15.43
C GLN A 26 2.02 8.47 15.38
N LYS A 27 2.11 9.81 15.26
CA LYS A 27 3.36 10.56 15.06
C LYS A 27 4.25 9.92 13.99
N LYS A 28 3.61 9.50 12.89
CA LYS A 28 4.26 8.84 11.75
C LYS A 28 4.59 9.86 10.67
N ASP A 29 5.43 9.42 9.75
CA ASP A 29 5.80 10.19 8.57
C ASP A 29 4.57 10.64 7.75
N PHE A 30 4.61 11.89 7.28
CA PHE A 30 3.57 12.51 6.48
C PHE A 30 3.70 12.16 4.99
N ILE A 31 4.81 11.54 4.55
CA ILE A 31 5.04 11.15 3.15
C ILE A 31 3.83 10.44 2.50
N PRO A 32 3.17 9.43 3.13
CA PRO A 32 1.99 8.79 2.53
C PRO A 32 0.79 9.72 2.34
N ALA A 33 0.64 10.74 3.20
CA ALA A 33 -0.41 11.76 3.06
C ALA A 33 -0.07 12.75 1.95
N ILE A 34 1.21 13.16 1.85
CA ILE A 34 1.70 14.03 0.77
C ILE A 34 1.55 13.35 -0.59
N ILE A 35 1.90 12.07 -0.70
CA ILE A 35 1.71 11.29 -1.94
C ILE A 35 0.23 11.20 -2.30
N GLY A 36 -0.65 10.90 -1.35
CA GLY A 36 -2.10 10.88 -1.57
C GLY A 36 -2.63 12.24 -2.05
N PHE A 37 -2.16 13.33 -1.44
CA PHE A 37 -2.53 14.68 -1.83
C PHE A 37 -2.09 14.99 -3.26
N LEU A 38 -0.84 14.66 -3.63
CA LEU A 38 -0.32 14.86 -4.98
C LEU A 38 -1.11 14.04 -6.02
N PHE A 39 -1.50 12.81 -5.72
CA PHE A 39 -2.39 12.03 -6.59
C PHE A 39 -3.78 12.67 -6.72
N THR A 40 -4.35 13.17 -5.62
CA THR A 40 -5.64 13.88 -5.64
C THR A 40 -5.55 15.11 -6.53
N LEU A 41 -4.50 15.92 -6.34
CA LEU A 41 -4.25 17.14 -7.10
C LEU A 41 -4.01 16.82 -8.58
N MET A 42 -3.24 15.78 -8.89
CA MET A 42 -3.01 15.31 -10.25
C MET A 42 -4.32 14.98 -10.97
N VAL A 43 -5.17 14.12 -10.38
CA VAL A 43 -6.44 13.73 -11.01
C VAL A 43 -7.40 14.93 -11.12
N LEU A 44 -7.38 15.84 -10.14
CA LEU A 44 -8.17 17.07 -10.17
C LEU A 44 -7.73 18.00 -11.32
N LEU A 45 -6.43 18.19 -11.51
CA LEU A 45 -5.88 19.00 -12.61
C LEU A 45 -6.22 18.39 -13.97
N VAL A 46 -6.12 17.07 -14.10
CA VAL A 46 -6.55 16.34 -15.30
C VAL A 46 -8.05 16.53 -15.57
N TYR A 47 -8.89 16.46 -14.53
CA TYR A 47 -10.33 16.71 -14.65
C TYR A 47 -10.64 18.11 -15.19
N PHE A 48 -9.88 19.13 -14.79
CA PHE A 48 -9.95 20.48 -15.33
C PHE A 48 -9.19 20.68 -16.65
N LYS A 49 -8.79 19.60 -17.32
CA LYS A 49 -8.04 19.60 -18.60
C LYS A 49 -6.67 20.29 -18.51
N GLN A 50 -6.12 20.44 -17.30
CA GLN A 50 -4.81 21.03 -17.03
C GLN A 50 -3.70 19.95 -16.99
N ILE A 51 -3.53 19.23 -18.10
CA ILE A 51 -2.71 18.00 -18.18
C ILE A 51 -1.24 18.26 -17.82
N PHE A 52 -0.68 19.38 -18.25
CA PHE A 52 0.74 19.72 -18.00
C PHE A 52 1.07 19.84 -16.50
N TYR A 53 0.18 20.47 -15.73
CA TYR A 53 0.33 20.56 -14.27
C TYR A 53 0.12 19.20 -13.58
N GLY A 54 -0.76 18.35 -14.13
CA GLY A 54 -0.90 16.95 -13.70
C GLY A 54 0.40 16.15 -13.88
N LEU A 55 1.08 16.33 -15.01
CA LEU A 55 2.39 15.70 -15.27
C LEU A 55 3.47 16.16 -14.28
N MET A 56 3.50 17.45 -13.91
CA MET A 56 4.41 17.94 -12.87
C MET A 56 4.18 17.25 -11.53
N CYS A 57 2.92 17.00 -11.15
CA CYS A 57 2.61 16.25 -9.92
C CYS A 57 3.18 14.82 -9.98
N ILE A 58 3.11 14.15 -11.14
CA ILE A 58 3.69 12.82 -11.33
C ILE A 58 5.20 12.85 -11.16
N THR A 59 5.89 13.83 -11.72
CA THR A 59 7.34 13.97 -11.57
C THR A 59 7.73 14.09 -10.10
N VAL A 60 7.00 14.91 -9.33
CA VAL A 60 7.25 15.04 -7.88
C VAL A 60 6.97 13.72 -7.15
N ILE A 61 5.86 13.04 -7.47
CA ILE A 61 5.55 11.71 -6.89
C ILE A 61 6.66 10.71 -7.22
N ALA A 62 7.15 10.69 -8.46
CA ALA A 62 8.20 9.79 -8.90
C ALA A 62 9.50 10.02 -8.13
N VAL A 63 9.92 11.28 -7.97
CA VAL A 63 11.12 11.63 -7.19
C VAL A 63 10.98 11.19 -5.72
N ILE A 64 9.86 11.51 -5.08
CA ILE A 64 9.60 11.09 -3.68
C ILE A 64 9.61 9.56 -3.57
N SER A 65 8.98 8.88 -4.53
CA SER A 65 8.87 7.42 -4.54
C SER A 65 10.23 6.77 -4.77
N ILE A 66 11.08 7.31 -5.64
CA ILE A 66 12.45 6.82 -5.86
C ILE A 66 13.29 7.02 -4.61
N ILE A 67 13.26 8.20 -3.99
CA ILE A 67 14.01 8.47 -2.75
C ILE A 67 13.58 7.47 -1.65
N TYR A 68 12.28 7.23 -1.51
CA TYR A 68 11.75 6.27 -0.55
C TYR A 68 12.13 4.84 -0.90
N LEU A 69 12.03 4.45 -2.17
CA LEU A 69 12.40 3.13 -2.67
C LEU A 69 13.89 2.86 -2.42
N VAL A 70 14.77 3.80 -2.73
CA VAL A 70 16.21 3.71 -2.47
C VAL A 70 16.47 3.54 -0.97
N LYS A 71 15.82 4.35 -0.13
CA LYS A 71 15.93 4.22 1.33
C LYS A 71 15.50 2.84 1.84
N VAL A 72 14.47 2.26 1.24
CA VAL A 72 13.96 0.93 1.60
C VAL A 72 14.85 -0.20 1.03
N MET A 73 15.29 -0.07 -0.23
CA MET A 73 16.12 -1.06 -0.93
C MET A 73 17.54 -1.14 -0.37
N LEU A 74 18.09 -0.03 0.14
CA LEU A 74 19.39 -0.04 0.81
C LEU A 74 19.35 -0.77 2.15
N LYS A 75 18.16 -0.99 2.72
CA LYS A 75 17.99 -1.59 4.05
C LYS A 75 16.80 -2.54 4.12
N PRO A 76 16.80 -3.63 3.33
CA PRO A 76 15.70 -4.58 3.27
C PRO A 76 15.49 -5.31 4.61
N SER A 77 16.57 -5.48 5.38
CA SER A 77 16.52 -6.02 6.75
C SER A 77 15.79 -5.09 7.73
N GLU A 78 15.92 -3.76 7.58
CA GLU A 78 15.16 -2.80 8.38
C GLU A 78 13.67 -2.77 8.01
N LEU A 79 13.33 -2.98 6.72
CA LEU A 79 11.94 -3.11 6.30
C LEU A 79 11.29 -4.34 6.93
N SER A 80 11.94 -5.49 6.83
CA SER A 80 11.48 -6.75 7.44
C SER A 80 11.35 -6.65 8.95
N LYS A 81 12.33 -6.03 9.63
CA LYS A 81 12.26 -5.72 11.07
C LYS A 81 11.09 -4.78 11.40
N SER A 82 10.91 -3.69 10.65
CA SER A 82 9.83 -2.73 10.88
C SER A 82 8.45 -3.37 10.70
N TRP A 83 8.29 -4.24 9.70
CA TRP A 83 7.05 -4.96 9.48
C TRP A 83 6.80 -5.99 10.59
N GLY A 84 7.84 -6.73 10.96
CA GLY A 84 7.82 -7.67 12.09
C GLY A 84 7.38 -6.99 13.38
N GLU A 85 8.05 -5.90 13.77
CA GLU A 85 7.70 -5.13 14.97
C GLU A 85 6.26 -4.61 14.95
N LYS A 86 5.78 -4.13 13.79
CA LYS A 86 4.40 -3.65 13.66
C LYS A 86 3.39 -4.79 13.81
N ILE A 87 3.70 -5.97 13.27
CA ILE A 87 2.84 -7.14 13.37
C ILE A 87 2.86 -7.69 14.80
N SER A 88 4.04 -7.89 15.40
CA SER A 88 4.18 -8.36 16.79
C SER A 88 3.45 -7.44 17.77
N LYS A 89 3.59 -6.12 17.63
CA LYS A 89 2.84 -5.15 18.44
C LYS A 89 1.33 -5.24 18.28
N GLU A 90 0.81 -5.70 17.13
CA GLU A 90 -0.62 -5.92 16.95
C GLU A 90 -1.06 -7.31 17.45
N LEU A 91 -0.17 -8.31 17.42
CA LEU A 91 -0.39 -9.65 17.99
C LEU A 91 -0.48 -9.61 19.52
N GLU A 92 0.38 -8.82 20.18
CA GLU A 92 0.41 -8.64 21.64
C GLU A 92 -0.80 -7.87 22.21
N LYS A 93 -1.55 -7.15 21.36
CA LYS A 93 -2.71 -6.37 21.82
C LYS A 93 -3.87 -7.29 22.19
N LYS A 94 -4.44 -7.07 23.38
CA LYS A 94 -5.72 -7.67 23.80
C LYS A 94 -6.78 -7.41 22.72
N GLY A 95 -7.36 -8.48 22.17
CA GLY A 95 -8.34 -8.43 21.08
C GLY A 95 -7.80 -8.72 19.68
N CYS A 96 -6.65 -9.40 19.56
CA CYS A 96 -6.19 -9.99 18.30
C CYS A 96 -6.89 -11.32 17.97
N LYS A 97 -7.52 -11.97 18.96
CA LYS A 97 -8.39 -13.15 18.77
C LYS A 97 -9.86 -12.77 18.43
N ASP A 98 -10.20 -11.48 18.52
CA ASP A 98 -11.55 -10.98 18.22
C ASP A 98 -11.90 -11.12 16.72
N PRO A 99 -13.20 -11.23 16.37
CA PRO A 99 -13.62 -11.27 14.98
C PRO A 99 -13.08 -10.09 14.16
N LEU A 100 -12.76 -10.37 12.88
CA LEU A 100 -12.31 -9.36 11.94
C LEU A 100 -13.44 -8.36 11.66
N LYS A 101 -13.14 -7.07 11.77
CA LYS A 101 -14.04 -6.00 11.35
C LYS A 101 -13.47 -5.35 10.08
N LEU A 102 -14.34 -4.84 9.20
CA LEU A 102 -13.94 -4.16 7.95
C LEU A 102 -12.89 -3.05 8.19
N LYS A 103 -13.03 -2.30 9.28
CA LYS A 103 -12.07 -1.26 9.69
C LYS A 103 -10.66 -1.76 10.01
N ASP A 104 -10.50 -3.06 10.26
CA ASP A 104 -9.22 -3.67 10.60
C ASP A 104 -8.39 -3.97 9.34
N PHE A 105 -9.00 -4.17 8.16
CA PHE A 105 -8.32 -4.53 6.91
C PHE A 105 -7.36 -3.45 6.37
N LEU A 106 -7.60 -2.18 6.70
CA LEU A 106 -6.72 -1.07 6.30
C LEU A 106 -5.53 -0.87 7.25
N ARG A 107 -5.33 -1.79 8.20
CA ARG A 107 -4.31 -1.70 9.25
C ARG A 107 -3.59 -3.03 9.41
N TRP A 108 -2.37 -2.96 9.96
CA TRP A 108 -1.61 -4.15 10.39
C TRP A 108 -2.42 -5.07 11.30
N ARG A 109 -3.37 -4.52 12.09
CA ARG A 109 -4.29 -5.29 12.93
C ARG A 109 -5.11 -6.31 12.15
N GLY A 110 -5.64 -5.97 10.98
CA GLY A 110 -6.45 -6.91 10.17
C GLY A 110 -5.61 -8.11 9.73
N PHE A 111 -4.42 -7.85 9.22
CA PHE A 111 -3.51 -8.91 8.78
C PHE A 111 -2.97 -9.73 9.96
N ALA A 112 -2.69 -9.12 11.12
CA ALA A 112 -2.32 -9.82 12.34
C ALA A 112 -3.44 -10.77 12.82
N LYS A 113 -4.71 -10.31 12.82
CA LYS A 113 -5.85 -11.17 13.15
C LYS A 113 -5.99 -12.35 12.18
N ILE A 114 -5.78 -12.13 10.87
CA ILE A 114 -5.78 -13.21 9.88
C ILE A 114 -4.63 -14.19 10.18
N ALA A 115 -3.46 -13.69 10.57
CA ALA A 115 -2.30 -14.52 10.89
C ALA A 115 -2.59 -15.43 12.10
N VAL A 116 -3.24 -14.93 13.14
CA VAL A 116 -3.64 -15.72 14.31
C VAL A 116 -4.70 -16.77 13.95
N LYS A 117 -5.74 -16.38 13.20
CA LYS A 117 -6.88 -17.28 12.94
C LYS A 117 -6.62 -18.31 11.85
N TYR A 118 -5.81 -17.95 10.85
CA TYR A 118 -5.65 -18.71 9.61
C TYR A 118 -4.19 -19.04 9.28
N GLY A 119 -3.24 -18.55 10.08
CA GLY A 119 -1.80 -18.79 9.90
C GLY A 119 -1.10 -17.75 9.04
N ALA A 120 0.24 -17.74 9.16
CA ALA A 120 1.13 -16.78 8.52
C ALA A 120 0.96 -16.70 6.99
N LYS A 121 0.89 -17.86 6.32
CA LYS A 121 0.81 -17.95 4.85
C LYS A 121 -0.46 -17.31 4.30
N LYS A 122 -1.60 -17.48 4.98
CA LYS A 122 -2.86 -16.87 4.57
C LYS A 122 -2.84 -15.36 4.80
N ALA A 123 -2.27 -14.88 5.92
CA ALA A 123 -2.09 -13.44 6.14
C ALA A 123 -1.18 -12.79 5.09
N ALA A 124 -0.08 -13.45 4.75
CA ALA A 124 0.84 -13.02 3.69
C ALA A 124 0.15 -12.94 2.32
N PHE A 125 -0.66 -13.96 1.98
CA PHE A 125 -1.46 -13.95 0.75
C PHE A 125 -2.40 -12.74 0.69
N PHE A 126 -3.22 -12.52 1.73
CA PHE A 126 -4.16 -11.39 1.77
C PHE A 126 -3.43 -10.04 1.70
N TYR A 127 -2.30 -9.90 2.39
CA TYR A 127 -1.50 -8.68 2.35
C TYR A 127 -0.91 -8.44 0.95
N ALA A 128 -0.30 -9.45 0.34
CA ALA A 128 0.25 -9.35 -1.00
C ALA A 128 -0.83 -9.01 -2.04
N SER A 129 -1.99 -9.68 -1.99
CA SER A 129 -3.13 -9.38 -2.85
C SER A 129 -3.63 -7.94 -2.67
N PHE A 130 -3.75 -7.46 -1.43
CA PHE A 130 -4.20 -6.10 -1.14
C PHE A 130 -3.25 -5.04 -1.72
N ILE A 131 -1.94 -5.21 -1.53
CA ILE A 131 -0.93 -4.29 -2.06
C ILE A 131 -0.90 -4.32 -3.58
N VAL A 132 -0.87 -5.51 -4.18
CA VAL A 132 -0.84 -5.66 -5.65
C VAL A 132 -2.10 -5.07 -6.28
N ALA A 133 -3.29 -5.36 -5.75
CA ALA A 133 -4.53 -4.77 -6.24
C ALA A 133 -4.53 -3.24 -6.14
N SER A 134 -3.97 -2.68 -5.07
CA SER A 134 -3.85 -1.22 -4.89
C SER A 134 -2.91 -0.60 -5.94
N ILE A 135 -1.77 -1.24 -6.22
CA ILE A 135 -0.81 -0.80 -7.24
C ILE A 135 -1.40 -0.94 -8.65
N SER A 136 -2.09 -2.05 -8.94
CA SER A 136 -2.77 -2.26 -10.22
C SER A 136 -3.84 -1.20 -10.47
N LEU A 137 -4.61 -0.82 -9.44
CA LEU A 137 -5.60 0.26 -9.54
C LEU A 137 -4.91 1.60 -9.88
N LEU A 138 -3.80 1.92 -9.21
CA LEU A 138 -3.00 3.13 -9.47
C LEU A 138 -2.50 3.19 -10.91
N LEU A 139 -1.95 2.08 -11.41
CA LEU A 139 -1.45 2.00 -12.79
C LEU A 139 -2.60 2.07 -13.81
N LEU A 140 -3.76 1.49 -13.50
CA LEU A 140 -4.94 1.59 -14.36
C LEU A 140 -5.42 3.04 -14.49
N PHE A 141 -5.44 3.78 -13.38
CA PHE A 141 -5.69 5.23 -13.43
C PHE A 141 -4.67 5.97 -14.28
N PHE A 142 -3.39 5.63 -14.16
CA PHE A 142 -2.34 6.23 -14.98
C PHE A 142 -2.57 5.97 -16.48
N CYS A 143 -2.91 4.74 -16.88
CA CYS A 143 -3.22 4.39 -18.27
C CYS A 143 -4.44 5.16 -18.82
N VAL A 144 -5.48 5.35 -18.00
CA VAL A 144 -6.68 6.10 -18.42
C VAL A 144 -6.35 7.58 -18.65
N ILE A 145 -5.45 8.15 -17.84
CA ILE A 145 -5.09 9.56 -17.92
C ILE A 145 -4.06 9.83 -19.03
N PHE A 146 -3.11 8.91 -19.24
CA PHE A 146 -2.01 9.04 -20.21
C PHE A 146 -1.94 7.85 -21.17
N PRO A 147 -2.94 7.68 -22.04
CA PRO A 147 -3.03 6.51 -22.92
C PRO A 147 -1.84 6.41 -23.91
N GLU A 148 -1.30 7.54 -24.34
CA GLU A 148 -0.18 7.60 -25.30
C GLU A 148 1.15 7.16 -24.69
N VAL A 149 1.32 7.37 -23.38
CA VAL A 149 2.54 7.01 -22.63
C VAL A 149 2.48 5.57 -22.12
N ALA A 150 1.27 5.07 -21.87
CA ALA A 150 1.04 3.80 -21.19
C ALA A 150 0.75 2.65 -22.17
N GLN A 151 1.56 2.51 -23.22
CA GLN A 151 1.51 1.38 -24.15
C GLN A 151 2.16 0.12 -23.55
N ILE A 152 1.60 -0.38 -22.45
CA ILE A 152 2.05 -1.61 -21.81
C ILE A 152 1.20 -2.76 -22.35
N SER A 153 1.85 -3.80 -22.88
CA SER A 153 1.14 -4.99 -23.34
C SER A 153 0.48 -5.73 -22.18
N LEU A 154 -0.63 -6.43 -22.47
CA LEU A 154 -1.34 -7.20 -21.45
C LEU A 154 -0.45 -8.29 -20.81
N GLY A 155 0.49 -8.85 -21.57
CA GLY A 155 1.48 -9.81 -21.07
C GLY A 155 2.47 -9.20 -20.07
N GLU A 156 2.93 -7.98 -20.31
CA GLU A 156 3.80 -7.25 -19.37
C GLU A 156 3.06 -6.90 -18.08
N TRP A 157 1.78 -6.53 -18.18
CA TRP A 157 0.91 -6.31 -17.02
C TRP A 157 0.78 -7.55 -16.15
N ILE A 158 0.45 -8.70 -16.74
CA ILE A 158 0.31 -9.96 -16.01
C ILE A 158 1.64 -10.33 -15.35
N SER A 159 2.75 -10.17 -16.08
CA SER A 159 4.09 -10.48 -15.57
C SER A 159 4.47 -9.59 -14.38
N PHE A 160 4.22 -8.28 -14.47
CA PHE A 160 4.50 -7.33 -13.39
C PHE A 160 3.68 -7.64 -12.13
N ILE A 161 2.38 -7.90 -12.31
CA ILE A 161 1.47 -8.29 -11.21
C ILE A 161 1.92 -9.60 -10.58
N ALA A 162 2.26 -10.61 -11.38
CA ALA A 162 2.69 -11.92 -10.89
C ALA A 162 4.02 -11.84 -10.13
N ILE A 163 5.04 -11.18 -10.68
CA ILE A 163 6.34 -11.00 -10.03
C ILE A 163 6.18 -10.20 -8.74
N GLY A 164 5.45 -9.09 -8.78
CA GLY A 164 5.19 -8.26 -7.60
C GLY A 164 4.47 -9.04 -6.51
N PHE A 165 3.47 -9.85 -6.89
CA PHE A 165 2.76 -10.72 -5.98
C PHE A 165 3.67 -11.78 -5.34
N ILE A 166 4.44 -12.51 -6.14
CA ILE A 166 5.35 -13.56 -5.64
C ILE A 166 6.37 -12.97 -4.67
N PHE A 167 6.99 -11.84 -5.04
CA PHE A 167 7.96 -11.16 -4.20
C PHE A 167 7.36 -10.71 -2.87
N LEU A 168 6.22 -10.01 -2.90
CA LEU A 168 5.53 -9.54 -1.70
C LEU A 168 5.04 -10.69 -0.82
N TYR A 169 4.51 -11.75 -1.42
CA TYR A 169 4.09 -12.95 -0.72
C TYR A 169 5.26 -13.60 0.01
N TYR A 170 6.40 -13.79 -0.66
CA TYR A 170 7.58 -14.40 -0.06
C TYR A 170 8.11 -13.59 1.13
N VAL A 171 8.26 -12.27 0.95
CA VAL A 171 8.75 -11.38 2.02
C VAL A 171 7.76 -11.37 3.19
N SER A 172 6.47 -11.17 2.92
CA SER A 172 5.46 -11.08 3.98
C SER A 172 5.27 -12.42 4.71
N SER A 173 5.33 -13.56 4.02
CA SER A 173 5.24 -14.89 4.64
C SER A 173 6.32 -15.08 5.70
N LYS A 174 7.58 -14.74 5.37
CA LYS A 174 8.69 -14.83 6.34
C LYS A 174 8.49 -13.90 7.54
N VAL A 175 7.98 -12.70 7.30
CA VAL A 175 7.72 -11.73 8.38
C VAL A 175 6.61 -12.22 9.31
N PHE A 176 5.48 -12.68 8.77
CA PHE A 176 4.37 -13.20 9.57
C PHE A 176 4.74 -14.47 10.33
N GLU A 177 5.49 -15.39 9.71
CA GLU A 177 5.98 -16.61 10.38
C GLU A 177 6.89 -16.26 11.56
N LYS A 178 7.82 -15.33 11.37
CA LYS A 178 8.71 -14.89 12.44
C LYS A 178 7.92 -14.23 13.58
N ALA A 179 7.03 -13.29 13.26
CA ALA A 179 6.24 -12.57 14.26
C ALA A 179 5.34 -13.51 15.08
N LEU A 180 4.76 -14.54 14.47
CA LEU A 180 3.96 -15.55 15.18
C LEU A 180 4.80 -16.44 16.09
N LYS A 181 6.01 -16.84 15.65
CA LYS A 181 6.93 -17.62 16.49
C LYS A 181 7.36 -16.84 17.73
N ASP A 182 7.77 -15.59 17.55
CA ASP A 182 8.26 -14.73 18.62
C ASP A 182 7.19 -14.52 19.72
N VAL A 183 5.90 -14.45 19.34
CA VAL A 183 4.77 -14.33 20.28
C VAL A 183 4.52 -15.65 21.03
N ASN A 184 4.55 -16.80 20.34
CA ASN A 184 4.28 -18.10 20.96
C ASN A 184 5.39 -18.56 21.91
N THR A 185 6.63 -18.06 21.77
CA THR A 185 7.73 -18.34 22.72
C THR A 185 7.69 -17.49 23.99
N ASN A 186 6.86 -16.44 24.03
CA ASN A 186 6.72 -15.51 25.16
C ASN A 186 5.44 -15.75 25.99
N GLU A 187 4.61 -16.74 25.62
CA GLU A 187 3.50 -17.28 26.42
C GLU A 187 3.95 -18.52 27.20
#